data_AF-A0A8C9FQ78-F1
#
_entry.id   AF-A0A8C9FQ78-F1
#
_cell.length_a   1.000
_cell.length_b   1.000
_cell.length_c   1.000
_cell.angle_alpha   90.00
_cell.angle_beta   90.00
_cell.angle_gamma   90.00
#
_symmetry.space_group_name_H-M   'P 1'
#
loop_
_entity.id
_entity.type
_entity.pdbx_description
1 polymer ?
#
loop_
_entity_poly.entity_id
_entity_poly.type
_entity_poly.pdbx_seq_one_letter_code
_entity_poly.pdbx_strand_id
1 'polypeptide(L)'
;FVQIVLSFESDIFQVILPSRIIPKLFFLFLLLGVCRSIGVSNFLISHLEQLQEDCVVTPHVNQVEYHPFQRPQELVDYCRSREIVFEGYCPLAKGEALTHPSIVQLAKKYGRTPAQICIRWSIQNGIVTIPKSTRAERIQENCKEYELFGKSGKN
;
A
#
# COMPACT_ATOMS: atom_id res chain seq x y z
N PHE A 1 11.47 -7.68 16.55
CA PHE A 1 11.03 -8.63 15.51
C PHE A 1 10.97 -7.89 14.19
N VAL A 2 11.92 -8.13 13.29
CA VAL A 2 11.84 -7.63 11.91
C VAL A 2 10.98 -8.64 11.17
N GLN A 3 9.75 -8.27 10.86
CA GLN A 3 8.92 -9.10 9.99
C GLN A 3 9.37 -8.79 8.58
N ILE A 4 10.13 -9.68 7.93
CA ILE A 4 10.39 -9.53 6.49
C ILE A 4 9.18 -10.16 5.81
N VAL A 5 8.33 -9.36 5.16
CA VAL A 5 7.30 -9.94 4.30
C VAL A 5 7.94 -10.25 2.97
N LEU A 6 8.36 -11.50 2.85
CA LEU A 6 8.63 -12.13 1.56
C LEU A 6 7.28 -12.45 0.95
N SER A 7 6.77 -11.57 0.11
CA SER A 7 5.62 -11.93 -0.70
C SER A 7 6.14 -12.79 -1.86
N PHE A 8 6.29 -14.09 -1.64
CA PHE A 8 6.82 -15.05 -2.63
C PHE A 8 5.99 -15.12 -3.92
N GLU A 9 4.78 -14.55 -3.93
CA GLU A 9 3.90 -14.47 -5.10
C GLU A 9 4.08 -13.17 -5.93
N SER A 10 4.97 -12.26 -5.50
CA SER A 10 5.20 -10.98 -6.18
C SER A 10 6.68 -10.61 -6.10
N ASP A 11 7.23 -10.06 -7.18
CA ASP A 11 8.67 -9.84 -7.41
C ASP A 11 9.38 -8.80 -6.48
N ILE A 12 8.83 -8.53 -5.30
CA ILE A 12 9.19 -7.43 -4.40
C ILE A 12 9.51 -7.94 -2.99
N PHE A 13 10.68 -7.55 -2.46
CA PHE A 13 11.10 -7.83 -1.09
C PHE A 13 10.91 -6.58 -0.21
N GLN A 14 10.14 -6.67 0.88
CA GLN A 14 9.87 -5.53 1.76
C GLN A 14 10.53 -5.63 3.15
N VAL A 15 11.18 -4.54 3.59
CA VAL A 15 11.76 -4.39 4.94
C VAL A 15 10.81 -3.60 5.85
N ILE A 16 10.38 -4.19 6.96
CA ILE A 16 9.28 -3.63 7.78
C ILE A 16 9.74 -2.67 8.89
N LEU A 17 11.04 -2.46 9.14
CA LEU A 17 11.50 -1.47 10.13
C LEU A 17 12.87 -0.86 9.76
N PRO A 18 13.12 0.42 10.10
CA PRO A 18 14.41 1.06 9.87
C PRO A 18 15.46 0.42 10.78
N SER A 19 16.30 -0.42 10.19
CA SER A 19 17.53 -0.90 10.81
C SER A 19 18.67 -0.64 9.84
N ARG A 20 19.79 -0.10 10.33
CA ARG A 20 20.94 0.29 9.49
C ARG A 20 21.59 -0.87 8.72
N ILE A 21 21.42 -2.11 9.20
CA ILE A 21 22.08 -3.30 8.63
C ILE A 21 21.26 -3.87 7.47
N ILE A 22 19.94 -3.78 7.56
CA ILE A 22 19.03 -4.56 6.73
C ILE A 22 19.03 -4.12 5.26
N PRO A 23 19.02 -2.82 4.91
CA PRO A 23 19.02 -2.40 3.51
C PRO A 23 20.21 -2.89 2.69
N LYS A 24 21.40 -3.00 3.30
CA LYS A 24 22.62 -3.45 2.63
C LYS A 24 22.53 -4.92 2.21
N LEU A 25 21.87 -5.76 3.00
CA LEU A 25 21.65 -7.16 2.65
C LEU A 25 20.64 -7.33 1.51
N PHE A 26 19.63 -6.45 1.43
CA PHE A 26 18.61 -6.51 0.38
C PHE A 26 19.15 -6.04 -0.97
N PHE A 27 20.12 -5.11 -0.97
CA PHE A 27 20.87 -4.77 -2.16
C PHE A 27 21.61 -5.98 -2.74
N LEU A 28 22.21 -6.82 -1.88
CA LEU A 28 22.87 -8.05 -2.33
C LEU A 28 21.87 -8.99 -3.01
N PHE A 29 20.64 -9.13 -2.48
CA PHE A 29 19.60 -9.96 -3.12
C PHE A 29 19.16 -9.42 -4.49
N LEU A 30 19.08 -8.10 -4.65
CA LEU A 30 18.79 -7.48 -5.93
C LEU A 30 19.92 -7.74 -6.94
N LEU A 31 21.18 -7.56 -6.52
CA LEU A 31 22.35 -7.81 -7.37
C LEU A 31 22.53 -9.28 -7.75
N LEU A 32 22.23 -10.19 -6.82
CA LEU A 32 22.28 -11.63 -7.06
C LEU A 32 21.08 -12.15 -7.88
N GLY A 33 20.14 -11.27 -8.25
CA GLY A 33 18.94 -11.63 -9.01
C GLY A 33 17.94 -12.50 -8.23
N VAL A 34 18.05 -12.52 -6.90
CA VAL A 34 17.11 -13.23 -6.01
C VAL A 34 15.76 -12.52 -5.96
N CYS A 35 15.75 -11.20 -6.17
CA CYS A 35 14.56 -10.40 -6.30
C CYS A 35 14.67 -9.44 -7.50
N ARG A 36 13.53 -9.01 -8.05
CA ARG A 36 13.50 -8.00 -9.13
C ARG A 36 13.33 -6.59 -8.60
N SER A 37 12.82 -6.44 -7.38
CA SER A 37 12.61 -5.15 -6.74
C SER A 37 12.68 -5.26 -5.21
N ILE A 38 12.97 -4.11 -4.61
CA ILE A 38 13.05 -3.94 -3.16
C ILE A 38 12.11 -2.82 -2.72
N GLY A 39 11.49 -2.99 -1.57
CA GLY A 39 10.62 -2.01 -0.94
C GLY A 39 10.86 -1.94 0.57
N VAL A 40 10.22 -0.95 1.18
CA VAL A 40 10.20 -0.75 2.63
C VAL A 40 8.75 -0.65 3.09
N SER A 41 8.52 -0.74 4.39
CA SER A 41 7.21 -0.55 4.98
C SER A 41 7.31 0.25 6.27
N ASN A 42 6.37 1.16 6.48
CA ASN A 42 6.29 2.08 7.62
C ASN A 42 7.50 3.03 7.74
N PHE A 43 8.13 3.38 6.62
CA PHE A 43 9.20 4.39 6.62
C PHE A 43 8.59 5.79 6.55
N LEU A 44 9.05 6.67 7.45
CA LEU A 44 8.79 8.11 7.40
C LEU A 44 9.77 8.78 6.42
N ILE A 45 9.54 10.06 6.10
CA ILE A 45 10.43 10.83 5.22
C ILE A 45 11.88 10.77 5.72
N SER A 46 12.11 11.03 7.01
CA SER A 46 13.44 10.96 7.62
C SER A 46 14.10 9.59 7.50
N HIS A 47 13.32 8.49 7.57
CA HIS A 47 13.86 7.14 7.38
C HIS A 47 14.24 6.89 5.92
N LEU A 48 13.48 7.42 4.96
CA LEU A 48 13.78 7.32 3.53
C LEU A 48 15.02 8.16 3.16
N GLU A 49 15.16 9.35 3.73
CA GLU A 49 16.33 10.22 3.54
C GLU A 49 17.60 9.55 4.11
N GLN A 50 17.53 9.03 5.34
CA GLN A 50 18.66 8.29 5.92
C GLN A 50 19.01 7.05 5.09
N LEU A 51 18.02 6.37 4.52
CA LEU A 51 18.26 5.23 3.64
C LEU A 51 19.01 5.63 2.36
N GLN A 52 18.74 6.81 1.81
CA GLN A 52 19.44 7.35 0.63
C GLN A 52 20.91 7.70 0.93
N GLU A 53 21.23 8.07 2.17
CA GLU A 53 22.63 8.29 2.58
C GLU A 53 23.41 6.96 2.68
N ASP A 54 22.74 5.91 3.16
CA ASP A 54 23.35 4.60 3.43
C ASP A 54 23.33 3.63 2.23
N CYS A 55 22.50 3.89 1.20
CA CYS A 55 22.26 2.98 0.08
C CYS A 55 22.08 3.72 -1.25
N VAL A 56 22.67 3.17 -2.33
CA VAL A 56 22.57 3.73 -3.70
C VAL A 56 21.22 3.48 -4.35
N VAL A 57 20.48 2.45 -3.90
CA VAL A 57 19.20 2.06 -4.51
C VAL A 57 18.04 2.68 -3.74
N THR A 58 17.24 3.47 -4.46
CA THR A 58 15.96 3.98 -3.95
C THR A 58 14.96 2.81 -3.86
N PRO A 59 14.23 2.65 -2.75
CA PRO A 59 13.21 1.61 -2.65
C PRO A 59 12.10 1.85 -3.68
N HIS A 60 11.62 0.80 -4.33
CA HIS A 60 10.58 0.90 -5.35
C HIS A 60 9.20 1.14 -4.74
N VAL A 61 9.00 0.69 -3.49
CA VAL A 61 7.72 0.76 -2.78
C VAL A 61 7.97 1.18 -1.33
N ASN A 62 7.08 2.02 -0.78
CA ASN A 62 6.93 2.22 0.66
C ASN A 62 5.49 1.88 1.07
N GLN A 63 5.31 0.77 1.79
CA GLN A 63 4.01 0.29 2.23
C GLN A 63 3.64 0.86 3.60
N VAL A 64 2.57 1.66 3.69
CA VAL A 64 2.17 2.39 4.92
C VAL A 64 0.65 2.34 5.10
N GLU A 65 0.17 2.48 6.34
CA GLU A 65 -1.26 2.54 6.63
C GLU A 65 -1.91 3.72 5.90
N TYR A 66 -2.96 3.46 5.13
CA TYR A 66 -3.67 4.48 4.36
C TYR A 66 -5.15 4.14 4.22
N HIS A 67 -6.01 5.04 4.71
CA HIS A 67 -7.46 4.91 4.68
C HIS A 67 -8.11 6.30 4.90
N PRO A 68 -9.44 6.46 4.77
CA PRO A 68 -10.11 7.77 4.90
C PRO A 68 -9.81 8.56 6.19
N PHE A 69 -9.39 7.88 7.25
CA PHE A 69 -9.05 8.47 8.55
C PHE A 69 -7.53 8.64 8.79
N GLN A 70 -6.68 8.10 7.91
CA GLN A 70 -5.22 8.17 7.99
C GLN A 70 -4.68 8.44 6.60
N ARG A 71 -4.38 9.72 6.33
CA ARG A 71 -3.92 10.21 5.03
C ARG A 71 -2.62 11.01 5.19
N PRO A 72 -1.45 10.34 5.31
CA PRO A 72 -0.15 11.00 5.45
C PRO A 72 0.28 11.64 4.12
N GLN A 73 -0.37 12.75 3.75
CA GLN A 73 -0.25 13.36 2.42
C GLN A 73 1.18 13.80 2.11
N GLU A 74 1.88 14.37 3.09
CA GLU A 74 3.29 14.76 2.93
C GLU A 74 4.19 13.57 2.55
N LEU A 75 3.97 12.41 3.17
CA LEU A 75 4.71 11.19 2.85
C LEU A 75 4.34 10.64 1.47
N VAL A 76 3.06 10.71 1.10
CA VAL A 76 2.59 10.32 -0.25
C VAL A 76 3.27 11.18 -1.32
N ASP A 77 3.28 12.51 -1.12
CA ASP A 77 3.85 13.45 -2.07
C ASP A 77 5.38 13.30 -2.13
N TYR A 78 6.03 13.09 -0.99
CA TYR A 78 7.45 12.76 -0.93
C TYR A 78 7.76 11.50 -1.75
N CYS A 79 7.05 10.39 -1.49
CA CYS A 79 7.24 9.14 -2.22
C CYS A 79 7.06 9.36 -3.73
N ARG A 80 6.00 10.06 -4.14
CA ARG A 80 5.72 10.37 -5.55
C ARG A 80 6.85 11.18 -6.20
N SER A 81 7.39 12.19 -5.51
CA SER A 81 8.50 13.01 -6.01
C SER A 81 9.83 12.26 -6.14
N ARG A 82 9.97 11.12 -5.47
CA ARG A 82 11.15 10.24 -5.48
C ARG A 82 10.94 8.98 -6.32
N GLU A 83 9.85 8.91 -7.09
CA GLU A 83 9.46 7.73 -7.87
C GLU A 83 9.29 6.45 -7.03
N ILE A 84 8.97 6.61 -5.73
CA ILE A 84 8.64 5.53 -4.81
C ILE A 84 7.14 5.29 -4.87
N VAL A 85 6.71 4.07 -5.19
CA VAL A 85 5.30 3.69 -5.15
C VAL A 85 4.83 3.68 -3.68
N PHE A 86 3.87 4.53 -3.36
CA PHE A 86 3.20 4.49 -2.06
C PHE A 86 2.10 3.41 -2.09
N GLU A 87 2.23 2.40 -1.23
CA GLU A 87 1.27 1.29 -1.13
C GLU A 87 0.51 1.36 0.20
N GLY A 88 -0.81 1.52 0.12
CA GLY A 88 -1.71 1.65 1.26
C GLY A 88 -2.23 0.32 1.79
N TYR A 89 -1.81 -0.07 3.00
CA TYR A 89 -2.41 -1.20 3.73
C TYR A 89 -3.53 -0.76 4.67
N CYS A 90 -4.31 -1.74 5.16
CA CYS A 90 -5.45 -1.51 6.07
C CYS A 90 -6.48 -0.49 5.54
N PRO A 91 -6.95 -0.59 4.28
CA PRO A 91 -7.88 0.40 3.71
C PRO A 91 -9.21 0.52 4.45
N LEU A 92 -9.55 -0.47 5.29
CA LEU A 92 -10.78 -0.53 6.06
C LEU A 92 -10.64 -0.04 7.51
N ALA A 93 -9.50 0.55 7.89
CA ALA A 93 -9.22 1.00 9.26
C ALA A 93 -9.53 -0.07 10.31
N LYS A 94 -9.03 -1.30 10.09
CA LYS A 94 -9.29 -2.48 10.95
C LYS A 94 -10.78 -2.79 11.18
N GLY A 95 -11.64 -2.35 10.26
CA GLY A 95 -13.09 -2.57 10.29
C GLY A 95 -13.89 -1.34 10.73
N GLU A 96 -13.26 -0.31 11.32
CA GLU A 96 -13.94 0.91 11.78
C GLU A 96 -14.63 1.66 10.63
N ALA A 97 -14.02 1.62 9.44
CA ALA A 97 -14.59 2.26 8.25
C ALA A 97 -15.92 1.62 7.80
N LEU A 98 -16.18 0.36 8.17
CA LEU A 98 -17.37 -0.38 7.72
C LEU A 98 -18.66 0.12 8.36
N THR A 99 -18.56 0.73 9.55
CA THR A 99 -19.70 1.21 10.32
C THR A 99 -19.79 2.74 10.39
N HIS A 100 -18.79 3.45 9.84
CA HIS A 100 -18.76 4.91 9.87
C HIS A 100 -19.96 5.52 9.12
N PRO A 101 -20.76 6.43 9.73
CA PRO A 101 -22.02 6.92 9.15
C PRO A 101 -21.88 7.46 7.73
N SER A 102 -20.86 8.27 7.46
CA SER A 102 -20.61 8.82 6.12
C SER A 102 -20.30 7.75 5.08
N ILE A 103 -19.57 6.70 5.45
CA ILE A 103 -19.20 5.60 4.54
C ILE A 103 -20.43 4.75 4.25
N VAL A 104 -21.23 4.43 5.27
CA VAL A 104 -22.50 3.71 5.12
C VAL A 104 -23.49 4.50 4.25
N GLN A 105 -23.55 5.82 4.40
CA GLN A 105 -24.40 6.68 3.57
C GLN A 105 -23.96 6.65 2.09
N LEU A 106 -22.65 6.74 1.82
CA LEU A 106 -22.12 6.63 0.46
C LEU A 106 -22.35 5.23 -0.13
N ALA A 107 -22.15 4.18 0.66
CA ALA A 107 -22.42 2.79 0.28
C ALA A 107 -23.87 2.62 -0.19
N LYS A 108 -24.84 3.13 0.59
CA LYS A 108 -26.26 3.16 0.19
C LYS A 108 -26.50 3.97 -1.07
N LYS A 109 -25.94 5.18 -1.17
CA LYS A 109 -26.11 6.08 -2.32
C LYS A 109 -25.65 5.43 -3.63
N TYR A 110 -24.56 4.67 -3.60
CA TYR A 110 -23.97 4.07 -4.80
C TYR A 110 -24.33 2.59 -5.00
N GLY A 111 -25.13 1.99 -4.10
CA GLY A 111 -25.46 0.56 -4.17
C GLY A 111 -24.23 -0.34 -4.04
N ARG A 112 -23.28 0.04 -3.19
CA ARG A 112 -22.00 -0.66 -2.94
C ARG A 112 -21.86 -1.00 -1.47
N THR A 113 -20.88 -1.83 -1.12
CA THR A 113 -20.55 -2.10 0.29
C THR A 113 -19.62 -1.03 0.86
N PRO A 114 -19.60 -0.81 2.19
CA PRO A 114 -18.66 0.12 2.81
C PRO A 114 -17.18 -0.19 2.48
N ALA A 115 -16.84 -1.48 2.36
CA ALA A 115 -15.49 -1.90 1.99
C ALA A 115 -15.12 -1.44 0.59
N GLN A 116 -16.04 -1.61 -0.36
CA GLN A 116 -15.92 -1.17 -1.72
C GLN A 116 -15.71 0.35 -1.84
N ILE A 117 -16.46 1.14 -1.07
CA ILE A 117 -16.29 2.60 -0.99
C ILE A 117 -14.87 2.97 -0.55
N CYS A 118 -14.32 2.30 0.48
CA CYS A 118 -12.98 2.58 0.98
C CYS A 118 -11.89 2.21 -0.03
N ILE A 119 -12.01 1.03 -0.67
CA ILE A 119 -11.08 0.58 -1.70
C ILE A 119 -11.09 1.56 -2.88
N ARG A 120 -12.29 1.94 -3.35
CA ARG A 120 -12.45 2.90 -4.44
C ARG A 120 -11.87 4.25 -4.09
N TRP A 121 -12.07 4.72 -2.85
CA TRP A 121 -11.50 5.98 -2.38
C TRP A 121 -9.97 5.97 -2.46
N SER A 122 -9.29 4.90 -2.01
CA SER A 122 -7.84 4.78 -2.11
C SER A 122 -7.36 4.82 -3.57
N ILE A 123 -8.02 4.06 -4.46
CA ILE A 123 -7.69 4.00 -5.89
C ILE A 123 -7.86 5.40 -6.55
N GLN A 124 -8.93 6.12 -6.23
CA GLN A 124 -9.17 7.46 -6.78
C GLN A 124 -8.14 8.50 -6.31
N ASN A 125 -7.51 8.28 -5.15
CA ASN A 125 -6.40 9.10 -4.68
C ASN A 125 -5.05 8.68 -5.30
N GLY A 126 -5.06 7.75 -6.26
CA GLY A 126 -3.85 7.25 -6.92
C GLY A 126 -2.98 6.36 -6.03
N ILE A 127 -3.58 5.71 -5.03
CA ILE A 127 -2.88 4.84 -4.08
C ILE A 127 -3.11 3.37 -4.44
N VAL A 128 -2.03 2.61 -4.55
CA VAL A 128 -2.08 1.14 -4.64
C VAL A 128 -2.60 0.63 -3.30
N THR A 129 -3.67 -0.17 -3.29
CA THR A 129 -4.29 -0.63 -2.03
C THR A 129 -4.38 -2.15 -1.94
N ILE A 130 -4.03 -2.68 -0.77
CA ILE A 130 -4.00 -4.12 -0.49
C ILE A 130 -5.02 -4.50 0.60
N PRO A 131 -6.30 -4.73 0.24
CA PRO A 131 -7.32 -5.12 1.21
C PRO A 131 -7.09 -6.56 1.69
N LYS A 132 -6.76 -6.74 2.98
CA LYS A 132 -6.63 -8.07 3.59
C LYS A 132 -7.99 -8.66 3.97
N SER A 133 -8.24 -9.92 3.60
CA SER A 133 -9.37 -10.71 4.09
C SER A 133 -8.98 -12.18 4.16
N THR A 134 -9.49 -12.91 5.16
CA THR A 134 -9.38 -14.38 5.26
C THR A 134 -10.63 -15.09 4.73
N ARG A 135 -11.71 -14.35 4.43
CA ARG A 135 -12.97 -14.89 3.91
C ARG A 135 -13.02 -14.76 2.40
N ALA A 136 -13.19 -15.89 1.69
CA ALA A 136 -13.24 -15.94 0.23
C ALA A 136 -14.31 -15.02 -0.38
N GLU A 137 -15.51 -15.00 0.20
CA GLU A 137 -16.62 -14.14 -0.22
C GLU A 137 -16.22 -12.64 -0.22
N ARG A 138 -15.52 -12.20 0.83
CA ARG A 138 -15.04 -10.82 0.95
C ARG A 138 -13.89 -10.52 -0.01
N ILE A 139 -13.03 -11.50 -0.29
CA ILE A 139 -11.98 -11.36 -1.31
C ILE A 139 -12.64 -11.10 -2.67
N GLN A 140 -13.61 -11.93 -3.05
CA GLN A 140 -14.36 -11.75 -4.30
C GLN A 140 -15.12 -10.42 -4.34
N GLU A 141 -15.77 -10.02 -3.24
CA GLU A 141 -16.45 -8.72 -3.13
C GLU A 141 -15.48 -7.54 -3.33
N ASN A 142 -14.31 -7.58 -2.69
CA ASN A 142 -13.29 -6.56 -2.81
C ASN A 142 -12.71 -6.50 -4.24
N CYS A 143 -12.55 -7.64 -4.91
CA CYS A 143 -12.07 -7.70 -6.30
C CYS A 143 -13.08 -7.10 -7.30
N LYS A 144 -14.39 -7.21 -7.05
CA LYS A 144 -15.43 -6.66 -7.96
C LYS A 144 -15.30 -5.15 -8.19
N GLU A 145 -14.71 -4.39 -7.26
CA GLU A 145 -14.44 -2.96 -7.47
C GLU A 145 -13.48 -2.70 -8.63
N TYR A 146 -12.49 -3.57 -8.82
CA TYR A 146 -11.57 -3.47 -9.95
C TYR A 146 -12.28 -3.74 -11.28
N GLU A 147 -13.23 -4.69 -11.31
CA GLU A 147 -13.97 -5.05 -12.51
C GLU A 147 -15.05 -4.02 -12.90
N LEU A 148 -15.74 -3.44 -11.91
CA LEU A 148 -16.89 -2.56 -12.12
C LEU A 148 -16.51 -1.20 -12.75
N PHE A 149 -15.29 -0.74 -12.55
CA PHE A 149 -14.84 0.57 -13.03
C PHE A 149 -13.72 0.51 -14.09
N GLY A 150 -13.18 -0.67 -14.40
CA GLY A 150 -12.31 -0.89 -15.57
C GLY A 150 -13.00 -0.62 -16.92
N LYS A 151 -14.33 -0.44 -16.92
CA LYS A 151 -15.13 -0.03 -18.09
C LYS A 151 -15.41 1.48 -18.18
N SER A 152 -14.93 2.30 -17.23
CA SER A 152 -15.03 3.77 -17.27
C SER A 152 -13.66 4.41 -17.45
N GLY A 153 -12.96 3.97 -18.50
CA GLY A 153 -11.80 4.67 -19.06
C GLY A 153 -12.22 5.31 -20.38
N LYS A 154 -12.71 6.56 -20.29
CA LYS A 154 -12.83 7.62 -21.31
C LYS A 154 -14.08 8.44 -20.99
N ASN A 155 -13.85 9.61 -20.40
CA ASN A 155 -14.49 10.88 -20.73
C ASN A 155 -13.67 11.99 -20.07
#